data_AF-A0A1X0I6L8-F1
#
_entry.id   AF-A0A1X0I6L8-F1
#
_cell.length_a   1.000
_cell.length_b   1.000
_cell.length_c   1.000
_cell.angle_alpha   90.00
_cell.angle_beta   90.00
_cell.angle_gamma   90.00
#
_symmetry.space_group_name_H-M   'P 1'
#
loop_
_entity.id
_entity.type
_entity.pdbx_description
1 polymer ?
#
loop_
_entity_poly.entity_id
_entity_poly.type
_entity_poly.pdbx_seq_one_letter_code
_entity_poly.pdbx_strand_id
1 'polypeptide(L)'
;MALARTQVPPAPEFFGQLKPARAVLAATARTGREHDGDVKIRNDSNADEADDPDTNSDEAKSLDLLSNPLTPNHPMARLIQSLFKHSGGKSADAASQAGGGTPVAKPSMRPSGGRRVNIGRRIASAAHSFIFGGYSGDARYPEWDESSKRYRNDWVTVHELEPWNPDGFRDHTALARIDVMRAPTALTRSLARNVLEIAPYGRSEFGEQLHTDGVVDLAYWRRSRFGSAPLPFIGKKRQRPGLAALVLLDVSSSTLDTTARADGETGSVFDQHLKLSYRITTALDALGVPVGFYAFRSWGREMVHVMPIKGLRESLSALTIERIGHLSPAGFTRIGGAVRHCTSILERQTEGMKRVVILVSDGHPYDDGYDGAQASGDTRHAMSEARLRGVGFVCVGVTAPNSNESHVQRDALDSASALHVANISGIERQLGKLIRQALTDTRRRGDHTSFTVPA
;
A
#
# COMPACT_ATOMS: atom_id res chain seq x y z
N MET A 1 35.27 -44.43 -18.01
CA MET A 1 34.97 -43.69 -19.26
C MET A 1 35.01 -42.20 -18.97
N ALA A 2 36.10 -41.54 -19.37
CA ALA A 2 36.17 -40.10 -19.50
C ALA A 2 35.88 -39.74 -20.96
N LEU A 3 35.07 -38.71 -21.21
CA LEU A 3 34.86 -37.90 -22.44
C LEU A 3 33.54 -37.12 -22.21
N ALA A 4 33.40 -35.81 -22.38
CA ALA A 4 34.26 -34.79 -22.98
C ALA A 4 33.95 -33.43 -22.31
N ARG A 5 34.99 -32.61 -22.06
CA ARG A 5 34.84 -31.20 -21.65
C ARG A 5 34.60 -30.37 -22.90
N THR A 6 33.39 -29.83 -23.04
CA THR A 6 33.08 -28.77 -24.02
C THR A 6 33.81 -27.50 -23.61
N GLN A 7 34.68 -26.99 -24.49
CA GLN A 7 35.41 -25.75 -24.30
C GLN A 7 34.46 -24.57 -24.53
N VAL A 8 34.18 -23.79 -23.49
CA VAL A 8 33.35 -22.58 -23.58
C VAL A 8 34.20 -21.45 -24.19
N PRO A 9 33.69 -20.67 -25.16
CA PRO A 9 34.41 -19.54 -25.72
C PRO A 9 34.71 -18.46 -24.66
N PRO A 10 35.81 -17.71 -24.79
CA PRO A 10 36.15 -16.64 -23.84
C PRO A 10 35.09 -15.53 -23.87
N ALA A 11 34.86 -14.91 -22.71
CA ALA A 11 33.87 -13.84 -22.57
C ALA A 11 34.25 -12.61 -23.42
N PRO A 12 33.28 -11.92 -24.06
CA PRO A 12 33.52 -10.68 -24.81
C PRO A 12 34.12 -9.56 -23.93
N GLU A 13 34.85 -8.61 -24.53
CA GLU A 13 35.53 -7.53 -23.77
C GLU A 13 34.58 -6.59 -23.00
N PHE A 14 33.31 -6.51 -23.39
CA PHE A 14 32.30 -5.75 -22.64
C PHE A 14 31.81 -6.46 -21.36
N PHE A 15 32.21 -7.72 -21.14
CA PHE A 15 31.82 -8.52 -19.99
C PHE A 15 32.71 -8.16 -18.79
N GLY A 16 32.23 -7.24 -17.95
CA GLY A 16 32.97 -6.74 -16.79
C GLY A 16 33.43 -7.86 -15.82
N GLN A 17 34.68 -7.78 -15.36
CA GLN A 17 35.23 -8.72 -14.39
C GLN A 17 34.81 -8.35 -12.96
N LEU A 18 34.05 -9.23 -12.29
CA LEU A 18 33.87 -9.17 -10.85
C LEU A 18 35.18 -9.59 -10.16
N LYS A 19 35.85 -8.66 -9.49
CA LYS A 19 37.05 -8.91 -8.66
C LYS A 19 36.63 -9.03 -7.19
N PRO A 20 36.28 -10.24 -6.68
CA PRO A 20 35.71 -10.40 -5.34
C PRO A 20 36.61 -9.87 -4.22
N ALA A 21 37.93 -9.91 -4.40
CA ALA A 21 38.89 -9.38 -3.42
C ALA A 21 38.76 -7.86 -3.17
N ARG A 22 38.34 -7.08 -4.18
CA ARG A 22 38.13 -5.62 -4.03
C ARG A 22 36.80 -5.27 -3.37
N ALA A 23 35.76 -6.08 -3.57
CA ALA A 23 34.46 -5.89 -2.94
C ALA A 23 34.51 -6.18 -1.43
N VAL A 24 35.29 -7.19 -1.01
CA VAL A 24 35.47 -7.55 0.40
C VAL A 24 36.32 -6.51 1.15
N LEU A 25 37.36 -5.95 0.52
CA LEU A 25 38.19 -4.90 1.14
C LEU A 25 37.45 -3.56 1.30
N ALA A 26 36.54 -3.23 0.38
CA ALA A 26 35.69 -2.04 0.48
C ALA A 26 34.62 -2.17 1.58
N ALA A 27 34.22 -3.40 1.94
CA ALA A 27 33.29 -3.68 3.02
C ALA A 27 33.96 -3.61 4.39
N THR A 28 35.20 -4.09 4.53
CA THR A 28 35.95 -4.05 5.80
C THR A 28 36.50 -2.66 6.14
N ALA A 29 36.79 -1.82 5.15
CA ALA A 29 37.21 -0.43 5.39
C ALA A 29 36.10 0.47 5.97
N ARG A 30 34.82 0.06 5.90
CA ARG A 30 33.68 0.79 6.49
C ARG A 30 33.37 0.40 7.93
N THR A 31 34.00 -0.65 8.43
CA THR A 31 33.84 -1.15 9.81
C THR A 31 35.17 -0.99 10.55
N GLY A 32 35.53 0.25 10.88
CA GLY A 32 36.77 0.53 11.60
C GLY A 32 36.86 1.95 12.15
N ARG A 33 36.61 2.05 13.46
CA ARG A 33 36.97 3.11 14.43
C ARG A 33 36.13 4.40 14.48
N GLU A 34 35.39 4.47 15.59
CA GLU A 34 35.13 5.70 16.35
C GLU A 34 36.47 6.35 16.76
N HIS A 35 36.66 7.62 16.42
CA HIS A 35 37.29 8.59 17.31
C HIS A 35 36.98 10.03 16.89
N ASP A 36 36.71 10.81 17.93
CA ASP A 36 36.54 12.26 18.02
C ASP A 36 37.70 13.06 17.39
N GLY A 37 37.39 14.16 16.70
CA GLY A 37 38.39 15.03 16.11
C GLY A 37 37.86 15.94 14.99
N ASP A 38 37.70 17.21 15.31
CA ASP A 38 37.48 18.35 14.41
C ASP A 38 38.41 18.30 13.17
N VAL A 39 37.83 18.35 11.96
CA VAL A 39 38.60 18.58 10.73
C VAL A 39 38.03 19.76 9.95
N LYS A 40 38.79 20.86 9.99
CA LYS A 40 38.62 22.08 9.22
C LYS A 40 38.78 21.79 7.72
N ILE A 41 37.80 22.24 6.94
CA ILE A 41 37.85 22.27 5.47
C ILE A 41 38.85 23.36 5.07
N ARG A 42 39.93 22.97 4.39
CA ARG A 42 40.85 23.88 3.70
C ARG A 42 40.68 23.66 2.20
N ASN A 43 40.35 24.76 1.53
CA ASN A 43 40.17 24.90 0.11
C ASN A 43 41.53 25.34 -0.46
N ASP A 44 42.14 24.57 -1.35
CA ASP A 44 43.31 25.01 -2.11
C ASP A 44 43.17 24.57 -3.57
N SER A 45 43.25 25.58 -4.43
CA SER A 45 43.22 25.56 -5.89
C SER A 45 44.63 25.69 -6.48
N ASN A 46 44.81 25.21 -7.72
CA ASN A 46 45.96 25.33 -8.64
C ASN A 46 47.10 24.32 -8.36
N ALA A 47 47.84 23.73 -9.32
CA ALA A 47 47.89 23.63 -10.79
C ALA A 47 48.70 22.31 -11.06
N ASP A 48 48.72 21.65 -12.22
CA ASP A 48 49.52 21.99 -13.41
C ASP A 48 49.24 20.97 -14.55
N GLU A 49 49.38 21.46 -15.78
CA GLU A 49 49.29 20.76 -17.08
C GLU A 49 50.52 19.90 -17.39
N ALA A 50 50.31 18.81 -18.15
CA ALA A 50 51.30 18.26 -19.08
C ALA A 50 50.61 17.47 -20.21
N ASP A 51 50.81 17.94 -21.45
CA ASP A 51 50.43 17.34 -22.73
C ASP A 51 51.34 16.18 -23.16
N ASP A 52 50.80 15.18 -23.88
CA ASP A 52 51.16 14.78 -25.28
C ASP A 52 50.35 13.54 -25.77
N PRO A 53 50.30 13.19 -27.09
CA PRO A 53 49.03 13.00 -27.81
C PRO A 53 48.91 11.68 -28.62
N ASP A 54 47.80 11.58 -29.35
CA ASP A 54 47.51 10.76 -30.53
C ASP A 54 47.32 9.23 -30.41
N THR A 55 46.05 8.79 -30.51
CA THR A 55 45.66 7.80 -31.53
C THR A 55 44.19 7.97 -31.95
N ASN A 56 43.97 8.26 -33.23
CA ASN A 56 42.67 8.32 -33.91
C ASN A 56 41.99 6.94 -34.02
N SER A 57 40.68 6.89 -33.80
CA SER A 57 39.71 6.38 -34.80
C SER A 57 38.27 6.51 -34.30
N ASP A 58 37.41 6.99 -35.20
CA ASP A 58 35.98 7.21 -35.07
C ASP A 58 35.18 5.99 -34.57
N GLU A 59 34.41 6.15 -33.50
CA GLU A 59 33.10 5.49 -33.28
C GLU A 59 32.48 5.97 -31.95
N ALA A 60 31.50 6.90 -32.00
CA ALA A 60 30.38 6.97 -31.05
C ALA A 60 29.49 8.20 -31.33
N LYS A 61 28.54 8.07 -32.27
CA LYS A 61 27.35 8.94 -32.38
C LYS A 61 26.23 8.55 -31.40
N SER A 62 26.55 8.01 -30.24
CA SER A 62 25.57 7.52 -29.26
C SER A 62 25.64 8.16 -27.86
N LEU A 63 26.47 9.20 -27.68
CA LEU A 63 26.63 9.86 -26.37
C LEU A 63 26.11 11.31 -26.30
N ASP A 64 25.48 11.82 -27.36
CA ASP A 64 24.87 13.16 -27.37
C ASP A 64 23.42 13.21 -26.85
N LEU A 65 22.88 12.09 -26.33
CA LEU A 65 21.52 12.02 -25.77
C LEU A 65 21.46 12.21 -24.24
N LEU A 66 22.61 12.40 -23.58
CA LEU A 66 22.70 12.59 -22.12
C LEU A 66 23.16 13.99 -21.70
N SER A 67 23.38 14.91 -22.65
CA SER A 67 24.01 16.21 -22.39
C SER A 67 23.04 17.40 -22.34
N ASN A 68 21.76 17.21 -22.02
CA ASN A 68 20.90 18.37 -21.73
C ASN A 68 19.81 18.12 -20.66
N PRO A 69 20.16 18.15 -19.36
CA PRO A 69 19.21 17.94 -18.25
C PRO A 69 18.32 19.17 -17.96
N LEU A 70 18.17 20.11 -18.90
CA LEU A 70 17.50 21.40 -18.66
C LEU A 70 16.37 21.72 -19.68
N THR A 71 15.79 20.73 -20.34
CA THR A 71 14.54 20.96 -21.08
C THR A 71 13.33 20.94 -20.11
N PRO A 72 12.50 22.01 -20.07
CA PRO A 72 11.41 22.16 -19.09
C PRO A 72 10.25 21.16 -19.24
N ASN A 73 10.29 20.28 -20.24
CA ASN A 73 9.26 19.27 -20.52
C ASN A 73 9.63 17.85 -20.08
N HIS A 74 10.83 17.61 -19.53
CA HIS A 74 11.25 16.28 -19.08
C HIS A 74 10.78 16.00 -17.63
N PRO A 75 10.25 14.79 -17.32
CA PRO A 75 9.71 14.44 -15.98
C PRO A 75 10.74 14.63 -14.85
N MET A 76 12.03 14.35 -15.12
CA MET A 76 13.14 14.64 -14.19
C MET A 76 13.28 16.13 -13.83
N ALA A 77 13.08 17.04 -14.78
CA ALA A 77 13.23 18.49 -14.55
C ALA A 77 12.09 19.02 -13.69
N ARG A 78 10.87 18.50 -13.86
CA ARG A 78 9.71 18.80 -13.00
C ARG A 78 9.89 18.26 -11.59
N LEU A 79 10.43 17.05 -11.45
CA LEU A 79 10.77 16.44 -10.16
C LEU A 79 11.80 17.30 -9.40
N ILE A 80 12.89 17.69 -10.05
CA ILE A 80 13.93 18.54 -9.42
C ILE A 80 13.35 19.92 -9.07
N GLN A 81 12.53 20.53 -9.94
CA GLN A 81 11.90 21.82 -9.67
C GLN A 81 10.86 21.77 -8.53
N SER A 82 10.08 20.69 -8.43
CA SER A 82 9.15 20.52 -7.31
C SER A 82 9.93 20.31 -6.00
N LEU A 83 11.03 19.55 -6.02
CA LEU A 83 11.90 19.34 -4.87
C LEU A 83 12.60 20.63 -4.39
N PHE A 84 13.12 21.46 -5.30
CA PHE A 84 13.75 22.74 -4.95
C PHE A 84 12.77 23.79 -4.42
N LYS A 85 11.51 23.78 -4.87
CA LYS A 85 10.47 24.66 -4.31
C LYS A 85 10.13 24.33 -2.85
N HIS A 86 10.39 23.10 -2.40
CA HIS A 86 10.11 22.65 -1.03
C HIS A 86 11.35 22.67 -0.11
N SER A 87 12.56 22.90 -0.64
CA SER A 87 13.79 23.07 0.17
C SER A 87 14.17 24.55 0.41
N GLY A 88 13.42 25.49 -0.15
CA GLY A 88 13.65 26.93 0.00
C GLY A 88 13.17 27.47 1.34
N GLY A 89 13.97 27.29 2.38
CA GLY A 89 13.89 28.13 3.58
C GLY A 89 14.18 29.59 3.19
N LYS A 90 13.22 30.49 3.42
CA LYS A 90 13.40 31.93 3.25
C LYS A 90 14.58 32.39 4.13
N SER A 91 15.73 32.72 3.52
CA SER A 91 16.69 33.62 4.16
C SER A 91 16.14 35.03 4.03
N ALA A 92 15.95 35.67 5.18
CA ALA A 92 15.56 37.05 5.28
C ALA A 92 16.71 37.93 4.77
N ASP A 93 16.47 38.66 3.69
CA ASP A 93 17.00 40.00 3.51
C ASP A 93 15.81 40.88 3.13
N ALA A 94 15.33 41.64 4.10
CA ALA A 94 14.37 42.71 3.88
C ALA A 94 14.72 43.87 4.81
N ALA A 95 15.48 44.81 4.26
CA ALA A 95 15.36 46.19 4.67
C ALA A 95 13.98 46.72 4.19
N SER A 96 13.40 47.57 5.02
CA SER A 96 12.28 48.50 4.79
C SER A 96 10.84 48.08 5.19
N GLN A 97 10.36 48.86 6.16
CA GLN A 97 9.01 49.42 6.33
C GLN A 97 7.82 48.53 6.71
N ALA A 98 7.52 48.62 8.02
CA ALA A 98 6.26 49.11 8.60
C ALA A 98 4.92 48.69 7.95
N GLY A 99 4.13 47.93 8.72
CA GLY A 99 2.70 47.74 8.50
C GLY A 99 2.13 46.67 9.42
N GLY A 100 1.54 47.09 10.54
CA GLY A 100 1.00 46.19 11.56
C GLY A 100 -0.19 45.37 11.06
N GLY A 101 -0.06 44.05 11.14
CA GLY A 101 -1.14 43.07 11.03
C GLY A 101 -0.71 41.81 11.75
N THR A 102 -1.39 41.46 12.84
CA THR A 102 -1.09 40.29 13.67
C THR A 102 -1.48 38.99 12.95
N PRO A 103 -0.57 38.02 12.74
CA PRO A 103 -0.95 36.65 12.42
C PRO A 103 -1.05 35.80 13.70
N VAL A 104 -2.25 35.29 13.95
CA VAL A 104 -2.56 34.25 14.93
C VAL A 104 -2.16 32.89 14.33
N ALA A 105 -1.25 32.19 15.01
CA ALA A 105 -1.22 30.73 15.26
C ALA A 105 0.25 30.29 15.45
N LYS A 106 0.61 29.99 16.70
CA LYS A 106 1.89 29.37 17.07
C LYS A 106 1.80 27.86 16.77
N PRO A 107 2.80 27.22 16.14
CA PRO A 107 2.88 25.76 16.15
C PRO A 107 3.18 25.28 17.57
N SER A 108 2.35 24.35 18.05
CA SER A 108 2.43 23.75 19.37
C SER A 108 3.75 22.98 19.56
N MET A 109 4.41 23.20 20.71
CA MET A 109 5.62 22.50 21.12
C MET A 109 5.34 21.00 21.32
N ARG A 110 6.06 20.15 20.57
CA ARG A 110 6.16 18.71 20.86
C ARG A 110 7.14 18.49 22.03
N PRO A 111 6.88 17.51 22.93
CA PRO A 111 7.86 17.15 23.96
C PRO A 111 9.07 16.48 23.33
N SER A 112 10.25 16.96 23.75
CA SER A 112 11.57 16.45 23.39
C SER A 112 11.78 15.03 23.90
N GLY A 113 11.87 14.06 22.97
CA GLY A 113 12.25 12.67 23.30
C GLY A 113 12.24 11.67 22.15
N GLY A 114 12.21 12.11 20.88
CA GLY A 114 12.11 11.24 19.71
C GLY A 114 13.32 11.36 18.78
N ARG A 115 13.87 10.22 18.35
CA ARG A 115 14.93 10.07 17.34
C ARG A 115 14.65 10.98 16.13
N ARG A 116 15.54 11.95 15.86
CA ARG A 116 15.43 12.89 14.72
C ARG A 116 15.18 12.12 13.42
N VAL A 117 13.98 12.23 12.87
CA VAL A 117 13.61 11.62 11.59
C VAL A 117 14.23 12.47 10.49
N ASN A 118 15.18 11.89 9.74
CA ASN A 118 15.94 12.62 8.72
C ASN A 118 15.15 12.66 7.41
N ILE A 119 14.31 13.69 7.25
CA ILE A 119 13.36 13.87 6.14
C ILE A 119 14.07 13.86 4.78
N GLY A 120 15.25 14.49 4.67
CA GLY A 120 16.01 14.56 3.41
C GLY A 120 16.42 13.19 2.85
N ARG A 121 16.82 12.25 3.72
CA ARG A 121 17.21 10.88 3.29
C ARG A 121 16.00 10.09 2.75
N ARG A 122 14.81 10.34 3.27
CA ARG A 122 13.58 9.67 2.81
C ARG A 122 13.06 10.20 1.49
N ILE A 123 13.20 11.51 1.27
CA ILE A 123 12.93 12.13 -0.04
C ILE A 123 13.92 11.60 -1.08
N ALA A 124 15.20 11.44 -0.72
CA ALA A 124 16.19 10.83 -1.61
C ALA A 124 15.86 9.36 -1.94
N SER A 125 15.36 8.59 -0.97
CA SER A 125 14.88 7.22 -1.22
C SER A 125 13.64 7.19 -2.13
N ALA A 126 12.72 8.14 -2.00
CA ALA A 126 11.58 8.27 -2.90
C ALA A 126 12.02 8.59 -4.34
N ALA A 127 12.96 9.52 -4.49
CA ALA A 127 13.58 9.85 -5.77
C ALA A 127 14.34 8.64 -6.36
N HIS A 128 15.02 7.85 -5.53
CA HIS A 128 15.69 6.63 -5.97
C HIS A 128 14.70 5.56 -6.44
N SER A 129 13.60 5.32 -5.71
CA SER A 129 12.52 4.43 -6.15
C SER A 129 11.85 4.93 -7.43
N PHE A 130 11.79 6.24 -7.63
CA PHE A 130 11.29 6.82 -8.87
C PHE A 130 12.31 6.66 -10.03
N ILE A 131 13.61 6.78 -9.79
CA ILE A 131 14.60 6.67 -10.88
C ILE A 131 14.88 5.20 -11.25
N PHE A 132 14.85 4.29 -10.29
CA PHE A 132 15.33 2.90 -10.45
C PHE A 132 14.26 1.83 -10.19
N GLY A 133 13.02 2.20 -9.83
CA GLY A 133 11.93 1.25 -9.63
C GLY A 133 11.37 0.73 -10.95
N GLY A 134 11.01 -0.56 -10.99
CA GLY A 134 10.25 -1.12 -12.11
C GLY A 134 8.82 -0.58 -12.12
N TYR A 135 8.48 0.21 -13.13
CA TYR A 135 7.15 0.81 -13.28
C TYR A 135 6.18 -0.14 -13.96
N SER A 136 5.08 -0.44 -13.27
CA SER A 136 3.95 -1.16 -13.86
C SER A 136 2.83 -0.19 -14.26
N GLY A 137 3.16 0.81 -15.09
CA GLY A 137 2.21 1.75 -15.69
C GLY A 137 1.80 2.93 -14.78
N ASP A 138 1.62 4.09 -15.41
CA ASP A 138 1.15 5.32 -14.78
C ASP A 138 -0.36 5.44 -14.98
N ALA A 139 -1.12 5.55 -13.90
CA ALA A 139 -2.56 5.74 -13.95
C ALA A 139 -2.94 7.11 -13.41
N ARG A 140 -3.76 7.87 -14.16
CA ARG A 140 -4.25 9.17 -13.73
C ARG A 140 -5.69 9.06 -13.22
N TYR A 141 -5.98 9.79 -12.15
CA TYR A 141 -7.28 9.81 -11.49
C TYR A 141 -7.73 11.25 -11.23
N PRO A 142 -9.06 11.49 -11.25
CA PRO A 142 -9.60 12.76 -10.82
C PRO A 142 -9.45 12.93 -9.30
N GLU A 143 -9.37 14.18 -8.86
CA GLU A 143 -9.45 14.58 -7.44
C GLU A 143 -10.61 15.54 -7.26
N TRP A 144 -11.42 15.31 -6.24
CA TRP A 144 -12.50 16.22 -5.88
C TRP A 144 -11.94 17.47 -5.19
N ASP A 145 -12.35 18.64 -5.65
CA ASP A 145 -12.05 19.92 -5.03
C ASP A 145 -13.23 20.36 -4.16
N GLU A 146 -13.04 20.26 -2.84
CA GLU A 146 -14.04 20.60 -1.83
C GLU A 146 -14.39 22.08 -1.83
N SER A 147 -13.47 22.96 -2.24
CA SER A 147 -13.71 24.40 -2.29
C SER A 147 -14.59 24.80 -3.47
N SER A 148 -14.32 24.22 -4.64
CA SER A 148 -15.04 24.54 -5.89
C SER A 148 -16.20 23.58 -6.20
N LYS A 149 -16.36 22.52 -5.40
CA LYS A 149 -17.36 21.45 -5.57
C LYS A 149 -17.35 20.83 -6.97
N ARG A 150 -16.14 20.59 -7.51
CA ARG A 150 -15.94 20.02 -8.84
C ARG A 150 -14.75 19.06 -8.84
N TYR A 151 -14.75 18.15 -9.80
CA TYR A 151 -13.59 17.30 -10.04
C TYR A 151 -12.51 18.04 -10.85
N ARG A 152 -11.26 17.86 -10.42
CA ARG A 152 -10.07 18.15 -11.19
C ARG A 152 -9.67 16.87 -11.92
N ASN A 153 -9.91 16.82 -13.23
CA ASN A 153 -9.62 15.65 -14.05
C ASN A 153 -8.11 15.43 -14.20
N ASP A 154 -7.70 14.16 -14.29
CA ASP A 154 -6.29 13.74 -14.47
C ASP A 154 -5.29 14.44 -13.53
N TRP A 155 -5.75 14.75 -12.32
CA TRP A 155 -5.01 15.59 -11.37
C TRP A 155 -4.00 14.80 -10.54
N VAL A 156 -4.32 13.55 -10.23
CA VAL A 156 -3.49 12.67 -9.41
C VAL A 156 -2.90 11.57 -10.28
N THR A 157 -1.58 11.41 -10.22
CA THR A 157 -0.86 10.32 -10.88
C THR A 157 -0.51 9.27 -9.85
N VAL A 158 -0.91 8.03 -10.13
CA VAL A 158 -0.64 6.85 -9.31
C VAL A 158 0.32 5.94 -10.06
N HIS A 159 1.40 5.55 -9.39
CA HIS A 159 2.41 4.63 -9.90
C HIS A 159 2.35 3.30 -9.14
N GLU A 160 2.26 2.19 -9.88
CA GLU A 160 2.43 0.85 -9.32
C GLU A 160 3.93 0.50 -9.26
N LEU A 161 4.47 0.39 -8.04
CA LEU A 161 5.90 0.17 -7.79
C LEU A 161 6.10 -0.98 -6.82
N GLU A 162 6.94 -1.97 -7.14
CA GLU A 162 7.25 -3.01 -6.16
C GLU A 162 7.94 -2.42 -4.91
N PRO A 163 7.65 -2.93 -3.70
CA PRO A 163 8.36 -2.52 -2.50
C PRO A 163 9.86 -2.77 -2.63
N TRP A 164 10.65 -1.70 -2.68
CA TRP A 164 12.11 -1.78 -2.72
C TRP A 164 12.72 -0.83 -1.70
N ASN A 165 13.45 -1.40 -0.73
CA ASN A 165 14.22 -0.64 0.24
C ASN A 165 15.38 -1.49 0.78
N PRO A 166 16.57 -1.42 0.18
CA PRO A 166 17.72 -2.21 0.61
C PRO A 166 18.30 -1.72 1.95
N ASP A 167 18.20 -0.43 2.24
CA ASP A 167 18.73 0.20 3.46
C ASP A 167 17.90 -0.06 4.72
N GLY A 168 16.64 -0.45 4.54
CA GLY A 168 15.64 -0.58 5.62
C GLY A 168 14.94 -1.94 5.64
N PHE A 169 15.57 -2.98 5.07
CA PHE A 169 15.01 -4.33 5.04
C PHE A 169 14.80 -4.87 6.45
N ARG A 170 13.57 -5.27 6.75
CA ARG A 170 13.17 -5.96 7.97
C ARG A 170 13.33 -7.45 7.76
N ASP A 171 14.25 -8.05 8.50
CA ASP A 171 14.50 -9.48 8.44
C ASP A 171 13.33 -10.30 9.06
N HIS A 172 13.39 -11.61 8.88
CA HIS A 172 12.39 -12.52 9.45
C HIS A 172 12.29 -12.41 10.98
N THR A 173 13.39 -12.08 11.68
CA THR A 173 13.35 -11.94 13.15
C THR A 173 12.59 -10.69 13.58
N ALA A 174 12.76 -9.56 12.88
CA ALA A 174 11.98 -8.35 13.08
C ALA A 174 10.48 -8.60 12.79
N LEU A 175 10.16 -9.33 11.72
CA LEU A 175 8.78 -9.68 11.37
C LEU A 175 8.16 -10.67 12.35
N ALA A 176 8.96 -11.59 12.92
CA ALA A 176 8.49 -12.50 13.97
C ALA A 176 8.18 -11.75 15.28
N ARG A 177 8.97 -10.74 15.65
CA ARG A 177 8.72 -9.90 16.85
C ARG A 177 7.40 -9.15 16.79
N ILE A 178 6.97 -8.73 15.61
CA ILE A 178 5.66 -8.10 15.41
C ILE A 178 4.52 -9.13 15.27
N ASP A 179 4.80 -10.42 15.45
CA ASP A 179 3.80 -11.50 15.50
C ASP A 179 2.94 -11.56 14.21
N VAL A 180 3.57 -11.25 13.08
CA VAL A 180 3.00 -11.37 11.73
C VAL A 180 2.79 -12.84 11.36
N MET A 181 3.68 -13.73 11.79
CA MET A 181 3.68 -15.15 11.41
C MET A 181 2.68 -16.02 12.18
N ARG A 182 1.99 -15.47 13.19
CA ARG A 182 1.02 -16.24 13.98
C ARG A 182 -0.31 -16.36 13.26
N ALA A 183 -0.82 -17.60 13.20
CA ALA A 183 -2.09 -17.91 12.57
C ALA A 183 -3.25 -17.07 13.15
N PRO A 184 -4.04 -16.35 12.33
CA PRO A 184 -5.10 -15.47 12.79
C PRO A 184 -6.42 -16.22 13.09
N THR A 185 -6.38 -17.31 13.86
CA THR A 185 -7.51 -18.25 14.02
C THR A 185 -8.82 -17.58 14.47
N ALA A 186 -8.74 -16.60 15.38
CA ALA A 186 -9.91 -15.86 15.86
C ALA A 186 -10.55 -15.02 14.74
N LEU A 187 -9.73 -14.30 13.99
CA LEU A 187 -10.15 -13.51 12.83
C LEU A 187 -10.69 -14.40 11.72
N THR A 188 -10.01 -15.51 11.37
CA THR A 188 -10.50 -16.47 10.37
C THR A 188 -11.88 -17.00 10.74
N ARG A 189 -12.12 -17.34 12.01
CA ARG A 189 -13.45 -17.78 12.49
C ARG A 189 -14.50 -16.67 12.38
N SER A 190 -14.13 -15.44 12.72
CA SER A 190 -15.00 -14.25 12.61
C SER A 190 -15.38 -13.96 11.16
N LEU A 191 -14.40 -13.96 10.26
CA LEU A 191 -14.61 -13.78 8.81
C LEU A 191 -15.41 -14.94 8.23
N ALA A 192 -15.10 -16.18 8.57
CA ALA A 192 -15.84 -17.34 8.10
C ALA A 192 -17.35 -17.23 8.39
N ARG A 193 -17.72 -16.70 9.57
CA ARG A 193 -19.13 -16.50 9.95
C ARG A 193 -19.83 -15.42 9.14
N ASN A 194 -19.09 -14.39 8.70
CA ASN A 194 -19.67 -13.20 8.11
C ASN A 194 -19.56 -13.13 6.58
N VAL A 195 -18.49 -13.70 6.03
CA VAL A 195 -18.08 -13.64 4.62
C VAL A 195 -18.51 -14.88 3.83
N LEU A 196 -18.48 -16.08 4.44
CA LEU A 196 -18.91 -17.29 3.74
C LEU A 196 -20.42 -17.28 3.55
N GLU A 197 -20.84 -17.62 2.33
CA GLU A 197 -22.24 -17.78 2.00
C GLU A 197 -22.69 -19.21 2.32
N ILE A 198 -23.85 -19.32 2.97
CA ILE A 198 -24.54 -20.59 3.13
C ILE A 198 -25.36 -20.77 1.86
N ALA A 199 -24.92 -21.67 0.99
CA ALA A 199 -25.55 -21.94 -0.29
C ALA A 199 -26.12 -23.36 -0.32
N PRO A 200 -27.16 -23.60 -1.15
CA PRO A 200 -27.65 -24.93 -1.44
C PRO A 200 -26.49 -25.84 -1.93
N TYR A 201 -26.40 -27.05 -1.40
CA TYR A 201 -25.37 -28.01 -1.73
C TYR A 201 -25.91 -29.43 -1.63
N GLY A 202 -26.04 -30.08 -2.79
CA GLY A 202 -26.40 -31.48 -2.91
C GLY A 202 -27.72 -31.85 -2.21
N ARG A 203 -27.87 -33.14 -1.95
CA ARG A 203 -29.02 -33.70 -1.25
C ARG A 203 -28.71 -33.89 0.23
N SER A 204 -29.72 -33.77 1.08
CA SER A 204 -29.62 -33.94 2.53
C SER A 204 -30.83 -34.65 3.10
N GLU A 205 -30.62 -35.28 4.25
CA GLU A 205 -31.66 -35.94 5.04
C GLU A 205 -32.60 -34.92 5.69
N PHE A 206 -32.09 -33.72 5.98
CA PHE A 206 -32.83 -32.65 6.62
C PHE A 206 -32.68 -31.36 5.83
N GLY A 207 -33.76 -30.63 5.65
CA GLY A 207 -33.75 -29.31 5.03
C GLY A 207 -35.14 -28.70 4.93
N GLU A 208 -35.19 -27.41 4.65
CA GLU A 208 -36.44 -26.66 4.47
C GLU A 208 -36.96 -26.75 3.02
N GLN A 209 -36.06 -27.02 2.07
CA GLN A 209 -36.38 -27.10 0.64
C GLN A 209 -36.22 -28.53 0.15
N LEU A 210 -37.14 -28.97 -0.69
CA LEU A 210 -37.12 -30.28 -1.33
C LEU A 210 -36.23 -30.26 -2.57
N HIS A 211 -35.42 -31.30 -2.75
CA HIS A 211 -34.66 -31.53 -3.97
C HIS A 211 -35.53 -32.34 -4.92
N THR A 212 -35.85 -31.79 -6.10
CA THR A 212 -36.79 -32.41 -7.06
C THR A 212 -36.45 -33.87 -7.34
N ASP A 213 -35.21 -34.15 -7.77
CA ASP A 213 -34.79 -35.53 -8.03
C ASP A 213 -34.77 -36.42 -6.78
N GLY A 214 -34.46 -35.86 -5.60
CA GLY A 214 -34.46 -36.60 -4.34
C GLY A 214 -35.87 -37.02 -3.92
N VAL A 215 -36.88 -36.20 -4.22
CA VAL A 215 -38.30 -36.54 -3.99
C VAL A 215 -38.77 -37.60 -4.98
N VAL A 216 -38.39 -37.49 -6.26
CA VAL A 216 -38.69 -38.51 -7.28
C VAL A 216 -38.10 -39.86 -6.89
N ASP A 217 -36.82 -39.87 -6.49
CA ASP A 217 -36.14 -41.07 -6.02
C ASP A 217 -36.80 -41.64 -4.76
N LEU A 218 -37.24 -40.79 -3.83
CA LEU A 218 -37.94 -41.23 -2.61
C LEU A 218 -39.29 -41.88 -2.93
N ALA A 219 -40.04 -41.32 -3.88
CA ALA A 219 -41.31 -41.90 -4.32
C ALA A 219 -41.09 -43.27 -4.97
N TYR A 220 -40.05 -43.40 -5.80
CA TYR A 220 -39.65 -44.67 -6.39
C TYR A 220 -39.23 -45.69 -5.32
N TRP A 221 -38.32 -45.32 -4.41
CA TRP A 221 -37.84 -46.17 -3.33
C TRP A 221 -38.98 -46.67 -2.42
N ARG A 222 -39.96 -45.81 -2.10
CA ARG A 222 -41.14 -46.23 -1.30
C ARG A 222 -41.96 -47.31 -1.99
N ARG A 223 -41.99 -47.32 -3.33
CA ARG A 223 -42.76 -48.27 -4.12
C ARG A 223 -41.99 -49.54 -4.46
N SER A 224 -40.69 -49.43 -4.74
CA SER A 224 -39.82 -50.57 -5.08
C SER A 224 -39.26 -51.29 -3.85
N ARG A 225 -39.15 -50.62 -2.70
CA ARG A 225 -38.53 -51.11 -1.45
C ARG A 225 -37.08 -51.59 -1.64
N PHE A 226 -36.42 -51.15 -2.70
CA PHE A 226 -35.09 -51.62 -3.10
C PHE A 226 -34.05 -50.51 -2.98
N GLY A 227 -32.88 -50.83 -2.44
CA GLY A 227 -31.77 -49.90 -2.26
C GLY A 227 -31.86 -49.05 -0.98
N SER A 228 -30.96 -48.07 -0.86
CA SER A 228 -30.89 -47.17 0.30
C SER A 228 -31.90 -46.03 0.17
N ALA A 229 -32.37 -45.53 1.31
CA ALA A 229 -33.30 -44.41 1.35
C ALA A 229 -32.63 -43.14 0.76
N PRO A 230 -33.23 -42.52 -0.28
CA PRO A 230 -32.67 -41.33 -0.89
C PRO A 230 -32.93 -40.10 -0.02
N LEU A 231 -32.09 -39.09 -0.21
CA LEU A 231 -32.10 -37.83 0.54
C LEU A 231 -33.03 -36.81 -0.18
N PRO A 232 -34.21 -36.47 0.37
CA PRO A 232 -35.22 -35.72 -0.37
C PRO A 232 -35.08 -34.20 -0.24
N PHE A 233 -34.22 -33.70 0.65
CA PHE A 233 -34.05 -32.27 0.87
C PHE A 233 -32.80 -31.73 0.19
N ILE A 234 -32.74 -30.42 -0.02
CA ILE A 234 -31.53 -29.74 -0.47
C ILE A 234 -30.66 -29.45 0.75
N GLY A 235 -29.42 -29.95 0.75
CA GLY A 235 -28.45 -29.64 1.79
C GLY A 235 -28.02 -28.17 1.74
N LYS A 236 -27.54 -27.63 2.86
CA LYS A 236 -26.93 -26.30 2.89
C LYS A 236 -25.48 -26.46 3.36
N LYS A 237 -24.54 -25.90 2.60
CA LYS A 237 -23.11 -25.91 2.98
C LYS A 237 -22.54 -24.51 2.85
N ARG A 238 -21.56 -24.20 3.70
CA ARG A 238 -20.74 -22.99 3.50
C ARG A 238 -19.88 -23.19 2.27
N GLN A 239 -20.12 -22.40 1.23
CA GLN A 239 -19.38 -22.44 -0.01
C GLN A 239 -18.32 -21.34 -0.06
N ARG A 240 -17.38 -21.47 -1.01
CA ARG A 240 -16.39 -20.43 -1.28
C ARG A 240 -17.13 -19.12 -1.55
N PRO A 241 -16.70 -18.02 -0.93
CA PRO A 241 -17.40 -16.77 -1.07
C PRO A 241 -17.21 -16.24 -2.49
N GLY A 242 -18.28 -15.81 -3.14
CA GLY A 242 -18.22 -14.99 -4.36
C GLY A 242 -17.75 -13.57 -4.05
N LEU A 243 -16.64 -13.43 -3.30
CA LEU A 243 -16.07 -12.19 -2.81
C LEU A 243 -14.59 -12.12 -3.21
N ALA A 244 -14.15 -10.96 -3.69
CA ALA A 244 -12.75 -10.58 -3.75
C ALA A 244 -12.49 -9.40 -2.80
N ALA A 245 -11.28 -9.35 -2.24
CA ALA A 245 -10.88 -8.34 -1.28
C ALA A 245 -9.54 -7.71 -1.66
N LEU A 246 -9.37 -6.42 -1.37
CA LEU A 246 -8.07 -5.75 -1.45
C LEU A 246 -7.78 -5.09 -0.10
N VAL A 247 -6.73 -5.54 0.56
CA VAL A 247 -6.19 -4.92 1.78
C VAL A 247 -5.20 -3.85 1.38
N LEU A 248 -5.47 -2.60 1.76
CA LEU A 248 -4.65 -1.44 1.41
C LEU A 248 -4.05 -0.86 2.69
N LEU A 249 -2.74 -1.02 2.87
CA LEU A 249 -1.99 -0.53 4.04
C LEU A 249 -1.44 0.87 3.78
N ASP A 250 -1.71 1.79 4.69
CA ASP A 250 -1.03 3.09 4.73
C ASP A 250 0.40 2.94 5.28
N VAL A 251 1.40 3.31 4.47
CA VAL A 251 2.82 3.34 4.87
C VAL A 251 3.35 4.78 4.92
N SER A 252 2.50 5.76 5.21
CA SER A 252 2.92 7.15 5.38
C SER A 252 3.69 7.38 6.69
N SER A 253 4.31 8.56 6.81
CA SER A 253 5.11 8.91 7.99
C SER A 253 4.28 9.14 9.26
N SER A 254 2.96 9.36 9.19
CA SER A 254 2.10 9.51 10.38
C SER A 254 2.02 8.22 11.20
N THR A 255 2.17 7.08 10.53
CA THR A 255 2.20 5.75 11.16
C THR A 255 3.44 5.49 12.04
N LEU A 256 4.40 6.41 12.11
CA LEU A 256 5.58 6.30 12.98
C LEU A 256 5.31 6.67 14.44
N ASP A 257 4.12 7.18 14.75
CA ASP A 257 3.74 7.44 16.13
C ASP A 257 3.81 6.13 16.95
N THR A 258 4.42 6.21 18.12
CA THR A 258 4.63 5.06 18.99
C THR A 258 3.42 4.86 19.88
N THR A 259 2.80 3.68 19.84
CA THR A 259 1.80 3.29 20.83
C THR A 259 2.46 2.57 22.00
N ALA A 260 2.10 2.95 23.22
CA ALA A 260 2.40 2.14 24.40
C ALA A 260 1.52 0.87 24.34
N ARG A 261 2.12 -0.32 24.29
CA ARG A 261 1.35 -1.58 24.43
C ARG A 261 1.01 -1.81 25.91
N ALA A 262 -0.09 -2.53 26.14
CA ALA A 262 -0.47 -3.00 27.47
C ALA A 262 0.59 -3.92 28.13
N ASP A 263 1.46 -4.53 27.32
CA ASP A 263 2.49 -5.48 27.76
C ASP A 263 3.86 -4.83 28.03
N GLY A 264 3.95 -3.49 28.05
CA GLY A 264 5.20 -2.75 28.30
C GLY A 264 6.14 -2.60 27.10
N GLU A 265 5.88 -3.29 25.98
CA GLU A 265 6.62 -3.10 24.73
C GLU A 265 6.10 -1.88 23.95
N THR A 266 6.97 -0.97 23.52
CA THR A 266 6.57 0.16 22.66
C THR A 266 6.49 -0.34 21.21
N GLY A 267 5.29 -0.35 20.62
CA GLY A 267 5.09 -0.74 19.21
C GLY A 267 4.74 0.47 18.35
N SER A 268 5.39 0.63 17.21
CA SER A 268 4.96 1.64 16.23
C SER A 268 3.54 1.33 15.73
N VAL A 269 2.71 2.37 15.52
CA VAL A 269 1.39 2.25 14.88
C VAL A 269 1.52 1.49 13.56
N PHE A 270 2.58 1.79 12.79
CA PHE A 270 2.90 1.09 11.56
C PHE A 270 3.02 -0.42 11.74
N ASP A 271 3.75 -0.88 12.77
CA ASP A 271 3.96 -2.31 12.98
C ASP A 271 2.63 -3.01 13.32
N GLN A 272 1.73 -2.32 14.01
CA GLN A 272 0.39 -2.83 14.31
C GLN A 272 -0.50 -2.87 13.07
N HIS A 273 -0.46 -1.83 12.23
CA HIS A 273 -1.21 -1.78 10.97
C HIS A 273 -0.68 -2.82 9.97
N LEU A 274 0.64 -3.00 9.88
CA LEU A 274 1.26 -4.04 9.08
C LEU A 274 0.85 -5.45 9.57
N LYS A 275 0.94 -5.69 10.88
CA LYS A 275 0.49 -6.93 11.52
C LYS A 275 -0.99 -7.21 11.20
N LEU A 276 -1.84 -6.20 11.36
CA LEU A 276 -3.26 -6.31 11.09
C LEU A 276 -3.52 -6.64 9.61
N SER A 277 -2.90 -5.91 8.69
CA SER A 277 -3.06 -6.09 7.24
C SER A 277 -2.67 -7.50 6.80
N TYR A 278 -1.54 -8.00 7.31
CA TYR A 278 -1.10 -9.36 7.02
C TYR A 278 -2.04 -10.42 7.60
N ARG A 279 -2.53 -10.22 8.84
CA ARG A 279 -3.51 -11.14 9.47
C ARG A 279 -4.83 -11.18 8.71
N ILE A 280 -5.34 -10.04 8.25
CA ILE A 280 -6.54 -9.96 7.41
C ILE A 280 -6.32 -10.72 6.10
N THR A 281 -5.21 -10.45 5.43
CA THR A 281 -4.85 -11.12 4.16
C THR A 281 -4.77 -12.63 4.35
N THR A 282 -4.04 -13.09 5.37
CA THR A 282 -3.88 -14.53 5.69
C THR A 282 -5.22 -15.18 6.05
N ALA A 283 -6.07 -14.49 6.80
CA ALA A 283 -7.37 -15.03 7.19
C ALA A 283 -8.33 -15.16 6.00
N LEU A 284 -8.32 -14.21 5.07
CA LEU A 284 -9.14 -14.25 3.85
C LEU A 284 -8.64 -15.30 2.85
N ASP A 285 -7.31 -15.38 2.65
CA ASP A 285 -6.66 -16.38 1.80
C ASP A 285 -6.97 -17.81 2.27
N ALA A 286 -6.90 -18.05 3.59
CA ALA A 286 -7.27 -19.33 4.20
C ALA A 286 -8.76 -19.71 4.03
N LEU A 287 -9.63 -18.73 3.76
CA LEU A 287 -11.05 -18.96 3.44
C LEU A 287 -11.31 -19.13 1.93
N GLY A 288 -10.26 -19.06 1.11
CA GLY A 288 -10.35 -19.15 -0.35
C GLY A 288 -10.89 -17.89 -1.02
N VAL A 289 -10.79 -16.73 -0.37
CA VAL A 289 -11.12 -15.41 -0.94
C VAL A 289 -9.92 -14.95 -1.80
N PRO A 290 -10.09 -14.61 -3.09
CA PRO A 290 -9.08 -13.87 -3.83
C PRO A 290 -8.79 -12.54 -3.14
N VAL A 291 -7.60 -12.42 -2.57
CA VAL A 291 -7.21 -11.26 -1.75
C VAL A 291 -5.92 -10.63 -2.25
N GLY A 292 -5.96 -9.35 -2.59
CA GLY A 292 -4.77 -8.54 -2.86
C GLY A 292 -4.28 -7.87 -1.58
N PHE A 293 -2.97 -7.74 -1.40
CA PHE A 293 -2.35 -6.96 -0.35
C PHE A 293 -1.44 -5.90 -0.97
N TYR A 294 -1.81 -4.64 -0.77
CA TYR A 294 -1.14 -3.48 -1.33
C TYR A 294 -0.79 -2.50 -0.20
N ALA A 295 0.24 -1.71 -0.40
CA ALA A 295 0.54 -0.56 0.43
C ALA A 295 0.47 0.74 -0.39
N PHE A 296 0.29 1.88 0.26
CA PHE A 296 0.36 3.18 -0.41
C PHE A 296 1.02 4.27 0.42
N ARG A 297 1.57 5.26 -0.28
CA ARG A 297 2.08 6.53 0.24
C ARG A 297 2.11 7.56 -0.88
N SER A 298 2.32 8.82 -0.55
CA SER A 298 2.33 9.91 -1.53
C SER A 298 3.42 10.94 -1.29
N TRP A 299 3.81 11.61 -2.37
CA TRP A 299 4.62 12.83 -2.40
C TRP A 299 3.98 13.82 -3.37
N GLY A 300 2.94 14.51 -2.89
CA GLY A 300 2.11 15.35 -3.74
C GLY A 300 1.27 14.55 -4.74
N ARG A 301 0.48 15.28 -5.53
CA ARG A 301 -0.47 14.72 -6.49
C ARG A 301 0.17 13.93 -7.63
N GLU A 302 1.42 14.24 -7.99
CA GLU A 302 2.09 13.63 -9.13
C GLU A 302 2.76 12.30 -8.79
N MET A 303 2.87 11.95 -7.50
CA MET A 303 3.58 10.76 -7.04
C MET A 303 2.83 10.05 -5.92
N VAL A 304 1.67 9.47 -6.25
CA VAL A 304 1.01 8.52 -5.36
C VAL A 304 1.52 7.13 -5.68
N HIS A 305 2.25 6.50 -4.76
CA HIS A 305 2.80 5.16 -4.96
C HIS A 305 1.84 4.13 -4.38
N VAL A 306 1.42 3.18 -5.21
CA VAL A 306 0.71 1.97 -4.79
C VAL A 306 1.66 0.80 -4.99
N MET A 307 1.91 0.05 -3.93
CA MET A 307 2.93 -1.00 -3.91
C MET A 307 2.27 -2.38 -3.76
N PRO A 308 2.29 -3.22 -4.81
CA PRO A 308 1.78 -4.58 -4.71
C PRO A 308 2.70 -5.43 -3.82
N ILE A 309 2.18 -5.90 -2.69
CA ILE A 309 2.88 -6.84 -1.81
C ILE A 309 2.50 -8.27 -2.19
N LYS A 310 1.21 -8.49 -2.47
CA LYS A 310 0.64 -9.73 -3.00
C LYS A 310 -0.48 -9.37 -3.98
N GLY A 311 -0.39 -9.84 -5.22
CA GLY A 311 -1.47 -9.68 -6.19
C GLY A 311 -2.74 -10.46 -5.82
N LEU A 312 -3.89 -10.09 -6.40
CA LEU A 312 -5.19 -10.74 -6.14
C LEU A 312 -5.20 -12.26 -6.41
N ARG A 313 -4.45 -12.71 -7.43
CA ARG A 313 -4.34 -14.11 -7.85
C ARG A 313 -3.03 -14.78 -7.40
N GLU A 314 -2.15 -14.03 -6.75
CA GLU A 314 -0.90 -14.55 -6.21
C GLU A 314 -1.18 -15.33 -4.92
N SER A 315 -0.55 -16.48 -4.69
CA SER A 315 -0.65 -17.18 -3.40
C SER A 315 0.22 -16.52 -2.34
N LEU A 316 -0.18 -16.59 -1.07
CA LEU A 316 0.70 -16.20 0.03
C LEU A 316 1.97 -17.07 0.01
N SER A 317 3.13 -16.42 -0.11
CA SER A 317 4.41 -17.11 -0.26
C SER A 317 5.54 -16.36 0.48
N ALA A 318 6.74 -16.94 0.48
CA ALA A 318 7.93 -16.28 1.03
C ALA A 318 8.21 -14.91 0.36
N LEU A 319 7.85 -14.75 -0.91
CA LEU A 319 7.99 -13.48 -1.64
C LEU A 319 7.12 -12.37 -1.02
N THR A 320 5.93 -12.71 -0.53
CA THR A 320 5.08 -11.75 0.19
C THR A 320 5.78 -11.25 1.46
N ILE A 321 6.45 -12.15 2.19
CA ILE A 321 7.19 -11.79 3.41
C ILE A 321 8.40 -10.92 3.08
N GLU A 322 9.12 -11.23 1.99
CA GLU A 322 10.24 -10.44 1.50
C GLU A 322 9.81 -9.01 1.12
N ARG A 323 8.73 -8.87 0.34
CA ARG A 323 8.15 -7.57 -0.03
C ARG A 323 7.71 -6.77 1.20
N ILE A 324 7.13 -7.42 2.21
CA ILE A 324 6.82 -6.79 3.51
C ILE A 324 8.11 -6.30 4.19
N GLY A 325 9.19 -7.07 4.11
CA GLY A 325 10.50 -6.73 4.64
C GLY A 325 11.02 -5.39 4.10
N HIS A 326 10.73 -5.06 2.84
CA HIS A 326 11.11 -3.79 2.22
C HIS A 326 10.22 -2.60 2.57
N LEU A 327 9.11 -2.79 3.28
CA LEU A 327 8.23 -1.68 3.66
C LEU A 327 8.86 -0.82 4.75
N SER A 328 8.86 0.48 4.50
CA SER A 328 9.27 1.49 5.48
C SER A 328 8.34 2.69 5.44
N PRO A 329 7.86 3.17 6.60
CA PRO A 329 7.03 4.37 6.68
C PRO A 329 7.73 5.59 6.11
N ALA A 330 7.14 6.22 5.10
CA ALA A 330 7.66 7.42 4.46
C ALA A 330 6.57 8.17 3.68
N GLY A 331 6.79 9.46 3.43
CA GLY A 331 5.86 10.28 2.67
C GLY A 331 4.58 10.60 3.44
N PHE A 332 3.53 10.86 2.67
CA PHE A 332 2.24 11.44 3.07
C PHE A 332 1.06 10.54 2.67
N THR A 333 -0.17 10.93 3.01
CA THR A 333 -1.41 10.13 2.88
C THR A 333 -2.43 10.80 1.95
N ARG A 334 -2.32 10.58 0.62
CA ARG A 334 -3.32 10.99 -0.39
C ARG A 334 -4.28 9.84 -0.74
N ILE A 335 -5.27 9.63 0.13
CA ILE A 335 -6.16 8.44 0.11
C ILE A 335 -6.98 8.33 -1.17
N GLY A 336 -7.60 9.41 -1.65
CA GLY A 336 -8.57 9.33 -2.75
C GLY A 336 -8.01 8.72 -4.03
N GLY A 337 -6.81 9.12 -4.44
CA GLY A 337 -6.11 8.54 -5.59
C GLY A 337 -5.81 7.05 -5.42
N ALA A 338 -5.30 6.66 -4.25
CA ALA A 338 -5.00 5.25 -3.94
C ALA A 338 -6.28 4.39 -3.94
N VAL A 339 -7.37 4.89 -3.35
CA VAL A 339 -8.66 4.18 -3.30
C VAL A 339 -9.22 3.99 -4.71
N ARG A 340 -9.28 5.05 -5.53
CA ARG A 340 -9.74 4.95 -6.93
C ARG A 340 -8.93 3.92 -7.72
N HIS A 341 -7.62 3.91 -7.52
CA HIS A 341 -6.73 2.97 -8.17
C HIS A 341 -6.99 1.51 -7.74
N CYS A 342 -7.07 1.24 -6.44
CA CYS A 342 -7.38 -0.10 -5.92
C CYS A 342 -8.79 -0.59 -6.30
N THR A 343 -9.77 0.31 -6.34
CA THR A 343 -11.12 0.02 -6.86
C THR A 343 -11.04 -0.45 -8.32
N SER A 344 -10.27 0.25 -9.15
CA SER A 344 -10.09 -0.13 -10.55
C SER A 344 -9.37 -1.48 -10.73
N ILE A 345 -8.38 -1.80 -9.89
CA ILE A 345 -7.74 -3.12 -9.87
C ILE A 345 -8.77 -4.23 -9.61
N LEU A 346 -9.61 -4.06 -8.57
CA LEU A 346 -10.63 -5.04 -8.22
C LEU A 346 -11.63 -5.23 -9.36
N GLU A 347 -12.12 -4.15 -9.96
CA GLU A 347 -13.07 -4.21 -11.09
C GLU A 347 -12.50 -5.00 -12.27
N ARG A 348 -11.26 -4.70 -12.67
CA ARG A 348 -10.63 -5.37 -13.82
C ARG A 348 -10.38 -6.86 -13.61
N GLN A 349 -10.12 -7.30 -12.38
CA GLN A 349 -9.60 -8.65 -12.13
C GLN A 349 -10.64 -9.64 -11.54
N THR A 350 -11.79 -9.15 -11.10
CA THR A 350 -12.75 -9.92 -10.28
C THR A 350 -14.19 -9.80 -10.76
N GLU A 351 -14.40 -9.99 -12.07
CA GLU A 351 -15.73 -9.98 -12.69
C GLU A 351 -16.69 -10.98 -12.00
N GLY A 352 -17.97 -10.61 -11.87
CA GLY A 352 -19.00 -11.45 -11.25
C GLY A 352 -18.88 -11.66 -9.74
N MET A 353 -17.83 -11.14 -9.08
CA MET A 353 -17.65 -11.23 -7.64
C MET A 353 -18.13 -9.96 -6.93
N LYS A 354 -18.56 -10.12 -5.67
CA LYS A 354 -18.59 -9.01 -4.71
C LYS A 354 -17.18 -8.52 -4.47
N ARG A 355 -17.02 -7.23 -4.20
CA ARG A 355 -15.70 -6.60 -4.04
C ARG A 355 -15.66 -5.78 -2.77
N VAL A 356 -14.56 -5.83 -2.04
CA VAL A 356 -14.34 -4.97 -0.87
C VAL A 356 -12.92 -4.46 -0.81
N VAL A 357 -12.76 -3.16 -0.58
CA VAL A 357 -11.48 -2.55 -0.18
C VAL A 357 -11.47 -2.41 1.33
N ILE A 358 -10.40 -2.90 1.95
CA ILE A 358 -10.14 -2.78 3.39
C ILE A 358 -8.91 -1.88 3.55
N LEU A 359 -9.15 -0.60 3.81
CA LEU A 359 -8.10 0.36 4.13
C LEU A 359 -7.64 0.16 5.57
N VAL A 360 -6.33 0.02 5.76
CA VAL A 360 -5.68 -0.01 7.07
C VAL A 360 -4.88 1.26 7.24
N SER A 361 -5.43 2.22 7.98
CA SER A 361 -4.86 3.56 8.17
C SER A 361 -5.32 4.15 9.50
N ASP A 362 -4.60 5.15 10.00
CA ASP A 362 -5.08 6.01 11.09
C ASP A 362 -6.24 6.91 10.64
N GLY A 363 -6.47 7.04 9.32
CA GLY A 363 -7.58 7.79 8.76
C GLY A 363 -7.32 9.30 8.66
N HIS A 364 -6.06 9.73 8.74
CA HIS A 364 -5.69 11.14 8.63
C HIS A 364 -5.11 11.47 7.24
N PRO A 365 -5.95 11.82 6.24
CA PRO A 365 -5.47 12.17 4.93
C PRO A 365 -4.77 13.54 4.97
N TYR A 366 -3.50 13.55 4.59
CA TYR A 366 -2.64 14.75 4.61
C TYR A 366 -1.52 14.61 3.57
N ASP A 367 -1.39 15.58 2.67
CA ASP A 367 -0.35 15.72 1.64
C ASP A 367 -0.30 17.18 1.12
N ASP A 368 0.64 17.52 0.23
CA ASP A 368 0.77 18.87 -0.33
C ASP A 368 -0.52 19.32 -1.06
N GLY A 369 -1.04 20.47 -0.64
CA GLY A 369 -2.32 21.02 -1.08
C GLY A 369 -3.53 20.11 -0.84
N TYR A 370 -3.40 19.14 0.07
CA TYR A 370 -4.38 18.09 0.34
C TYR A 370 -4.48 17.85 1.85
N ASP A 371 -5.23 18.70 2.54
CA ASP A 371 -5.44 18.59 3.99
C ASP A 371 -6.88 19.00 4.37
N GLY A 372 -7.21 18.85 5.66
CA GLY A 372 -8.46 19.32 6.25
C GLY A 372 -9.71 18.94 5.44
N ALA A 373 -10.52 19.94 5.10
CA ALA A 373 -11.76 19.75 4.37
C ALA A 373 -11.54 19.23 2.94
N GLN A 374 -10.46 19.65 2.27
CA GLN A 374 -10.12 19.19 0.91
C GLN A 374 -9.85 17.68 0.91
N ALA A 375 -8.97 17.23 1.79
CA ALA A 375 -8.61 15.83 1.92
C ALA A 375 -9.79 14.95 2.36
N SER A 376 -10.59 15.44 3.31
CA SER A 376 -11.79 14.76 3.80
C SER A 376 -12.89 14.69 2.73
N GLY A 377 -13.05 15.77 1.96
CA GLY A 377 -13.97 15.86 0.84
C GLY A 377 -13.66 14.84 -0.24
N ASP A 378 -12.40 14.80 -0.70
CA ASP A 378 -11.99 13.85 -1.74
C ASP A 378 -12.05 12.39 -1.28
N THR A 379 -11.64 12.10 -0.04
CA THR A 379 -11.71 10.74 0.52
C THR A 379 -13.16 10.22 0.53
N ARG A 380 -14.13 11.04 0.98
CA ARG A 380 -15.55 10.69 0.97
C ARG A 380 -16.09 10.45 -0.45
N HIS A 381 -15.65 11.26 -1.43
CA HIS A 381 -16.04 11.07 -2.83
C HIS A 381 -15.45 9.78 -3.40
N ALA A 382 -14.16 9.51 -3.21
CA ALA A 382 -13.53 8.27 -3.64
C ALA A 382 -14.21 7.02 -3.04
N MET A 383 -14.58 7.06 -1.76
CA MET A 383 -15.35 5.98 -1.11
C MET A 383 -16.76 5.83 -1.71
N SER A 384 -17.43 6.95 -1.98
CA SER A 384 -18.77 6.95 -2.58
C SER A 384 -18.76 6.41 -4.01
N GLU A 385 -17.76 6.80 -4.80
CA GLU A 385 -17.49 6.29 -6.14
C GLU A 385 -17.28 4.77 -6.12
N ALA A 386 -16.42 4.27 -5.22
CA ALA A 386 -16.20 2.83 -5.06
C ALA A 386 -17.51 2.09 -4.77
N ARG A 387 -18.33 2.62 -3.86
CA ARG A 387 -19.64 2.05 -3.53
C ARG A 387 -20.60 2.04 -4.71
N LEU A 388 -20.64 3.13 -5.50
CA LEU A 388 -21.45 3.23 -6.71
C LEU A 388 -21.06 2.18 -7.76
N ARG A 389 -19.78 1.79 -7.81
CA ARG A 389 -19.29 0.71 -8.68
C ARG A 389 -19.41 -0.68 -8.06
N GLY A 390 -20.18 -0.83 -6.98
CA GLY A 390 -20.41 -2.13 -6.34
C GLY A 390 -19.25 -2.62 -5.48
N VAL A 391 -18.31 -1.75 -5.11
CA VAL A 391 -17.16 -2.07 -4.26
C VAL A 391 -17.43 -1.57 -2.84
N GLY A 392 -17.53 -2.50 -1.89
CA GLY A 392 -17.65 -2.17 -0.47
C GLY A 392 -16.36 -1.52 0.03
N PHE A 393 -16.46 -0.60 0.98
CA PHE A 393 -15.30 0.05 1.57
C PHE A 393 -15.35 -0.07 3.10
N VAL A 394 -14.24 -0.48 3.69
CA VAL A 394 -14.06 -0.56 5.15
C VAL A 394 -12.73 0.08 5.49
N CYS A 395 -12.70 0.98 6.46
CA CYS A 395 -11.48 1.50 7.05
C CYS A 395 -11.29 0.94 8.45
N VAL A 396 -10.10 0.43 8.75
CA VAL A 396 -9.74 -0.04 10.09
C VAL A 396 -8.40 0.52 10.51
N GLY A 397 -8.25 0.85 11.79
CA GLY A 397 -7.00 1.39 12.31
C GLY A 397 -6.82 1.10 13.78
N VAL A 398 -5.56 0.91 14.19
CA VAL A 398 -5.19 0.96 15.60
C VAL A 398 -4.72 2.37 15.92
N THR A 399 -5.28 2.98 16.95
CA THR A 399 -4.95 4.35 17.39
C THR A 399 -4.32 4.32 18.78
N ALA A 400 -3.44 5.28 19.07
CA ALA A 400 -2.87 5.43 20.41
C ALA A 400 -3.97 5.80 21.43
N PRO A 401 -3.93 5.28 22.68
CA PRO A 401 -5.01 5.41 23.67
C PRO A 401 -5.44 6.84 24.05
N ASN A 402 -4.71 7.90 23.68
CA ASN A 402 -4.97 9.27 24.12
C ASN A 402 -4.97 10.31 22.98
N SER A 403 -5.27 9.89 21.75
CA SER A 403 -5.40 10.83 20.63
C SER A 403 -6.76 11.55 20.69
N ASN A 404 -6.76 12.78 21.22
CA ASN A 404 -7.92 13.69 21.19
C ASN A 404 -8.36 14.09 19.76
N GLU A 405 -7.67 13.60 18.72
CA GLU A 405 -7.92 13.85 17.30
C GLU A 405 -9.02 12.97 16.68
N SER A 406 -9.68 12.15 17.50
CA SER A 406 -10.68 11.17 17.05
C SER A 406 -11.94 11.73 16.36
N HIS A 407 -12.17 13.05 16.38
CA HIS A 407 -13.32 13.67 15.72
C HIS A 407 -13.07 13.96 14.23
N VAL A 408 -11.92 14.54 13.88
CA VAL A 408 -11.59 14.89 12.48
C VAL A 408 -11.38 13.63 11.62
N GLN A 409 -10.81 12.57 12.20
CA GLN A 409 -10.66 11.25 11.56
C GLN A 409 -12.00 10.60 11.18
N ARG A 410 -13.05 10.82 11.98
CA ARG A 410 -14.41 10.26 11.74
C ARG A 410 -15.24 11.07 10.75
N ASP A 411 -14.86 12.31 10.49
CA ASP A 411 -15.54 13.16 9.51
C ASP A 411 -15.03 12.90 8.08
N ALA A 412 -13.73 12.58 7.94
CA ALA A 412 -13.13 12.21 6.65
C ALA A 412 -13.55 10.82 6.16
N LEU A 413 -13.64 9.86 7.08
CA LEU A 413 -14.04 8.49 6.80
C LEU A 413 -15.49 8.33 7.24
N ASP A 414 -16.40 8.03 6.31
CA ASP A 414 -17.81 7.80 6.64
C ASP A 414 -17.93 6.89 7.87
N SER A 415 -18.44 7.45 8.98
CA SER A 415 -18.39 6.84 10.32
C SER A 415 -19.02 5.45 10.38
N ALA A 416 -19.91 5.12 9.43
CA ALA A 416 -20.52 3.78 9.32
C ALA A 416 -19.56 2.69 8.81
N SER A 417 -18.47 3.08 8.13
CA SER A 417 -17.51 2.17 7.50
C SER A 417 -16.11 2.22 8.13
N ALA A 418 -15.90 3.05 9.15
CA ALA A 418 -14.64 3.20 9.85
C ALA A 418 -14.66 2.54 11.23
N LEU A 419 -13.65 1.74 11.56
CA LEU A 419 -13.45 1.16 12.88
C LEU A 419 -12.03 1.43 13.39
N HIS A 420 -11.93 2.34 14.36
CA HIS A 420 -10.70 2.62 15.08
C HIS A 420 -10.80 2.09 16.50
N VAL A 421 -9.84 1.27 16.91
CA VAL A 421 -9.80 0.64 18.23
C VAL A 421 -8.40 0.72 18.82
N ALA A 422 -8.31 0.64 20.15
CA ALA A 422 -7.02 0.63 20.84
C ALA A 422 -6.21 -0.67 20.64
N ASN A 423 -6.83 -1.75 20.15
CA ASN A 423 -6.14 -3.03 19.94
C ASN A 423 -6.68 -3.84 18.75
N ILE A 424 -5.82 -4.65 18.15
CA ILE A 424 -6.14 -5.51 17.00
C ILE A 424 -7.30 -6.47 17.32
N SER A 425 -7.35 -7.03 18.53
CA SER A 425 -8.39 -7.97 18.94
C SER A 425 -9.81 -7.41 18.83
N GLY A 426 -9.99 -6.09 19.00
CA GLY A 426 -11.24 -5.39 18.77
C GLY A 426 -11.68 -5.45 17.30
N ILE A 427 -10.75 -5.17 16.38
CA ILE A 427 -10.98 -5.26 14.93
C ILE A 427 -11.30 -6.69 14.52
N GLU A 428 -10.59 -7.69 15.05
CA GLU A 428 -10.81 -9.10 14.66
C GLU A 428 -12.23 -9.59 14.94
N ARG A 429 -12.87 -9.09 15.99
CA ARG A 429 -14.25 -9.44 16.35
C ARG A 429 -15.31 -8.76 15.48
N GLN A 430 -15.00 -7.58 14.93
CA GLN A 430 -15.99 -6.73 14.26
C GLN A 430 -15.81 -6.66 12.74
N LEU A 431 -14.60 -6.88 12.21
CA LEU A 431 -14.28 -6.73 10.79
C LEU A 431 -15.23 -7.53 9.88
N GLY A 432 -15.55 -8.77 10.26
CA GLY A 432 -16.49 -9.58 9.48
C GLY A 432 -17.87 -8.92 9.33
N LYS A 433 -18.39 -8.32 10.40
CA LYS A 433 -19.68 -7.61 10.36
C LYS A 433 -19.61 -6.37 9.48
N LEU A 434 -18.52 -5.61 9.58
CA LEU A 434 -18.29 -4.40 8.76
C LEU A 434 -18.20 -4.74 7.27
N ILE A 435 -17.46 -5.78 6.90
CA ILE A 435 -17.39 -6.26 5.51
C ILE A 435 -18.80 -6.62 5.01
N ARG A 436 -19.59 -7.35 5.80
CA ARG A 436 -20.97 -7.71 5.43
C ARG A 436 -21.84 -6.46 5.23
N GLN A 437 -21.75 -5.48 6.13
CA GLN A 437 -22.50 -4.23 6.04
C GLN A 437 -22.11 -3.45 4.78
N ALA A 438 -20.82 -3.22 4.54
CA ALA A 438 -20.31 -2.55 3.36
C ALA A 438 -20.77 -3.23 2.06
N LEU A 439 -20.75 -4.56 2.01
CA LEU A 439 -21.26 -5.32 0.85
C LEU A 439 -22.78 -5.23 0.69
N THR A 440 -23.54 -5.08 1.77
CA THR A 440 -25.01 -4.91 1.70
C THR A 440 -25.36 -3.52 1.19
N ASP A 441 -24.62 -2.50 1.59
CA ASP A 441 -24.85 -1.11 1.19
C ASP A 441 -24.61 -0.90 -0.31
N THR A 442 -23.65 -1.61 -0.91
CA THR A 442 -23.45 -1.59 -2.37
C THR A 442 -24.67 -2.10 -3.15
N ARG A 443 -25.32 -3.17 -2.66
CA ARG A 443 -26.47 -3.79 -3.34
C ARG A 443 -27.70 -2.88 -3.34
N ARG A 444 -27.99 -2.23 -2.22
CA ARG A 444 -29.16 -1.33 -2.08
C ARG A 444 -29.13 -0.17 -3.08
N ARG A 445 -27.96 0.29 -3.51
CA ARG A 445 -27.82 1.35 -4.51
C ARG A 445 -27.73 0.83 -5.94
N GLY A 446 -27.24 -0.40 -6.14
CA GLY A 446 -27.27 -1.08 -7.44
C GLY A 446 -28.69 -1.26 -7.98
N ASP A 447 -29.66 -1.60 -7.13
CA ASP A 447 -31.07 -1.75 -7.52
C ASP A 447 -31.74 -0.41 -7.90
N HIS A 448 -31.13 0.73 -7.55
CA HIS A 448 -31.62 2.08 -7.90
C HIS A 448 -30.92 2.71 -9.11
N THR A 449 -29.86 2.09 -9.65
CA THR A 449 -28.99 2.68 -10.70
C THR A 449 -29.13 2.02 -12.07
N SER A 450 -30.27 1.37 -12.36
CA SER A 450 -30.66 1.01 -13.73
C SER A 450 -30.98 2.21 -14.65
N PHE A 451 -30.69 3.45 -14.20
CA PHE A 451 -30.67 4.64 -15.04
C PHE A 451 -29.22 4.99 -15.43
N THR A 452 -28.87 4.56 -16.65
CA THR A 452 -27.95 5.21 -17.61
C THR A 452 -26.95 6.23 -17.05
N VAL A 453 -25.68 5.82 -16.95
CA VAL A 453 -24.54 6.74 -16.89
C VAL A 453 -24.13 7.07 -18.34
N PRO A 454 -24.08 8.35 -18.77
CA PRO A 454 -23.61 8.70 -20.11
C PRO A 454 -22.08 8.54 -20.21
N ALA A 455 -21.65 8.15 -21.40
CA ALA A 455 -20.29 7.76 -21.78
C ALA A 455 -19.24 8.87 -21.65
#